data_AF-A0A7G6WWG4-F1
#
_entry.id   AF-A0A7G6WWG4-F1
#
_cell.length_a   1.000
_cell.length_b   1.000
_cell.length_c   1.000
_cell.angle_alpha   90.00
_cell.angle_beta   90.00
_cell.angle_gamma   90.00
#
_symmetry.space_group_name_H-M   'P 1'
#
loop_
_entity.id
_entity.type
_entity.pdbx_description
1 polymer ?
#
loop_
_entity_poly.entity_id
_entity_poly.type
_entity_poly.pdbx_seq_one_letter_code
_entity_poly.pdbx_strand_id
1 'polypeptide(L)'
;MLQQLRSARKNESGFTLIELLIVIVILGVLSGIVVFAVQGINDRGNAAACKTDKSSVITAVEAYYAKTGSYPADYAALTTAPNQFLRAAPTATMANGGYVITLGASDGTVTASGACT
;
A
#
# COMPACT_ATOMS: atom_id res chain seq x y z
N MET A 1 27.45 51.64 -27.93
CA MET A 1 27.29 50.24 -27.49
C MET A 1 26.32 50.04 -26.30
N LEU A 2 25.95 51.06 -25.51
CA LEU A 2 25.07 50.88 -24.33
C LEU A 2 23.55 50.85 -24.61
N GLN A 3 23.11 50.98 -25.87
CA GLN A 3 21.69 51.02 -26.21
C GLN A 3 21.06 49.63 -26.44
N GLN A 4 21.86 48.58 -26.60
CA GLN A 4 21.35 47.23 -26.89
C GLN A 4 20.95 46.43 -25.63
N LEU A 5 21.33 46.86 -24.44
CA LEU A 5 20.98 46.17 -23.17
C LEU A 5 19.58 46.53 -22.61
N ARG A 6 18.88 47.52 -23.20
CA ARG A 6 17.52 47.91 -22.76
C ARG A 6 16.38 47.15 -23.43
N SER A 7 16.63 46.37 -24.50
CA SER A 7 15.59 45.58 -25.17
C SER A 7 15.34 44.20 -24.56
N ALA A 8 16.22 43.70 -23.69
CA ALA A 8 16.06 42.37 -23.09
C ALA A 8 15.03 42.32 -21.94
N ARG A 9 14.46 43.46 -21.53
CA ARG A 9 13.58 43.58 -20.35
C ARG A 9 12.12 43.94 -20.67
N LYS A 10 11.72 43.84 -21.95
CA LYS A 10 10.36 44.20 -22.42
C LYS A 10 9.40 43.02 -22.60
N ASN A 11 9.86 41.79 -22.36
CA ASN A 11 9.05 40.56 -22.51
C ASN A 11 8.88 39.76 -21.20
N GLU A 12 9.14 40.37 -20.04
CA GLU A 12 8.73 39.78 -18.76
C GLU A 12 7.26 40.13 -18.50
N SER A 13 6.36 39.45 -19.23
CA SER A 13 4.93 39.46 -18.91
C SER A 13 4.71 38.71 -17.60
N GLY A 14 4.41 39.43 -16.53
CA GLY A 14 4.06 38.84 -15.23
C GLY A 14 2.68 38.16 -15.27
N PHE A 15 2.53 37.12 -14.45
CA PHE A 15 1.22 36.50 -14.18
C PHE A 15 0.26 37.52 -13.58
N THR A 16 -0.97 37.53 -14.07
CA THR A 16 -2.04 38.34 -13.48
C THR A 16 -2.53 37.70 -12.18
N LEU A 17 -2.97 38.52 -11.22
CA LEU A 17 -3.54 38.01 -9.97
C LEU A 17 -4.77 37.14 -10.20
N ILE A 18 -5.54 37.42 -11.27
CA ILE A 18 -6.73 36.65 -11.63
C ILE A 18 -6.36 35.26 -12.17
N GLU A 19 -5.25 35.13 -12.91
CA GLU A 19 -4.75 33.82 -13.37
C GLU A 19 -4.33 32.94 -12.20
N LEU A 20 -3.66 33.50 -11.18
CA LEU A 20 -3.33 32.70 -9.99
C LEU A 20 -4.56 32.39 -9.14
N LEU A 21 -5.53 33.31 -9.06
CA LEU A 21 -6.77 33.09 -8.32
C LEU A 21 -7.59 31.93 -8.89
N ILE A 22 -7.80 31.89 -10.21
CA ILE A 22 -8.59 30.82 -10.81
C ILE A 22 -7.91 29.45 -10.66
N VAL A 23 -6.58 29.40 -10.71
CA VAL A 23 -5.81 28.16 -10.54
C VAL A 23 -5.98 27.60 -9.12
N ILE A 24 -5.82 28.42 -8.08
CA ILE A 24 -5.99 27.92 -6.71
C ILE A 24 -7.43 27.53 -6.40
N VAL A 25 -8.42 28.19 -7.04
CA VAL A 25 -9.83 27.80 -6.94
C VAL A 25 -10.05 26.42 -7.57
N ILE A 26 -9.54 26.18 -8.78
CA ILE A 26 -9.65 24.88 -9.45
C ILE A 26 -8.92 23.80 -8.64
N LEU A 27 -7.70 24.07 -8.15
CA LEU A 27 -6.95 23.13 -7.29
C LEU A 27 -7.68 22.85 -5.97
N GLY A 28 -8.33 23.84 -5.38
CA GLY A 28 -9.17 23.70 -4.18
C GLY A 28 -10.35 22.75 -4.40
N VAL A 29 -11.07 22.90 -5.52
CA VAL A 29 -12.19 22.02 -5.86
C VAL A 29 -11.72 20.60 -6.17
N LEU A 30 -10.67 20.45 -7.00
CA LEU A 30 -10.15 19.13 -7.38
C LEU A 30 -9.57 18.38 -6.19
N SER A 31 -8.80 19.06 -5.32
CA SER A 31 -8.21 18.42 -4.13
C SER A 31 -9.27 17.88 -3.18
N GLY A 32 -10.39 18.58 -2.99
CA GLY A 32 -11.50 18.11 -2.14
C GLY A 32 -12.12 16.79 -2.62
N ILE A 33 -12.27 16.60 -3.93
CA ILE A 33 -12.85 15.37 -4.50
C ILE A 33 -11.85 14.21 -4.40
N VAL A 34 -10.57 14.46 -4.62
CA VAL A 34 -9.51 13.42 -4.64
C VAL A 34 -9.38 12.71 -3.29
N VAL A 35 -9.51 13.43 -2.17
CA VAL A 35 -9.35 12.84 -0.82
C VAL A 35 -10.34 11.69 -0.58
N PHE A 36 -11.63 11.89 -0.90
CA PHE A 36 -12.65 10.86 -0.71
C PHE A 36 -12.49 9.69 -1.69
N ALA A 37 -12.03 9.97 -2.92
CA ALA A 37 -11.81 8.93 -3.92
C ALA A 37 -10.66 7.98 -3.55
N VAL A 38 -9.58 8.50 -2.97
CA VAL A 38 -8.38 7.71 -2.61
C VAL A 38 -8.63 6.77 -1.42
N GLN A 39 -9.43 7.16 -0.43
CA GLN A 39 -9.75 6.31 0.72
C GLN A 39 -10.39 4.98 0.28
N GLY A 40 -11.42 5.03 -0.57
CA GLY A 40 -12.10 3.83 -1.04
C GLY A 40 -11.27 2.93 -1.98
N ILE A 41 -10.17 3.43 -2.56
CA ILE A 41 -9.23 2.63 -3.35
C ILE A 41 -8.28 1.86 -2.42
N ASN A 42 -7.78 2.52 -1.37
CA ASN A 42 -6.90 1.88 -0.39
C ASN A 42 -7.59 0.71 0.32
N ASP A 43 -8.85 0.88 0.73
CA ASP A 43 -9.61 -0.19 1.40
C ASP A 43 -9.75 -1.43 0.52
N ARG A 44 -10.11 -1.23 -0.76
CA ARG A 44 -10.21 -2.32 -1.74
C ARG A 44 -8.86 -2.97 -2.04
N GLY A 45 -7.80 -2.16 -2.12
CA GLY A 45 -6.43 -2.65 -2.30
C GLY A 45 -5.99 -3.52 -1.13
N ASN A 46 -6.24 -3.09 0.10
CA ASN A 46 -5.90 -3.82 1.30
C ASN A 46 -6.71 -5.11 1.45
N ALA A 47 -7.99 -5.11 1.08
CA ALA A 47 -8.80 -6.33 1.06
C ALA A 47 -8.30 -7.37 0.05
N ALA A 48 -7.93 -6.92 -1.16
CA ALA A 48 -7.37 -7.79 -2.20
C ALA A 48 -5.98 -8.33 -1.80
N ALA A 49 -5.13 -7.49 -1.22
CA ALA A 49 -3.84 -7.87 -0.69
C ALA A 49 -3.99 -8.90 0.43
N CYS A 50 -4.90 -8.66 1.39
CA CYS A 50 -5.17 -9.62 2.45
C CYS A 50 -5.58 -10.99 1.91
N LYS A 51 -6.51 -11.03 0.96
CA LYS A 51 -6.98 -12.29 0.38
C LYS A 51 -5.85 -13.07 -0.28
N THR A 52 -4.97 -12.36 -0.99
CA THR A 52 -3.81 -12.94 -1.69
C THR A 52 -2.77 -13.48 -0.70
N ASP A 53 -2.44 -12.68 0.31
CA ASP A 53 -1.49 -13.08 1.34
C ASP A 53 -2.02 -14.24 2.17
N LYS A 54 -3.30 -14.22 2.55
CA LYS A 54 -3.95 -15.32 3.29
C LYS A 54 -3.86 -16.62 2.50
N SER A 55 -4.17 -16.59 1.20
CA SER A 55 -4.06 -17.77 0.33
C SER A 55 -2.62 -18.27 0.20
N SER A 56 -1.66 -17.36 0.12
CA SER A 56 -0.22 -17.69 0.05
C SER A 56 0.25 -18.35 1.34
N VAL A 57 -0.19 -17.83 2.51
CA VAL A 57 0.12 -18.40 3.81
C VAL A 57 -0.51 -19.78 3.99
N ILE A 58 -1.77 -19.98 3.60
CA ILE A 58 -2.43 -21.31 3.63
C ILE A 58 -1.62 -22.32 2.82
N THR A 59 -1.25 -21.95 1.57
CA THR A 59 -0.47 -22.83 0.69
C THR A 59 0.88 -23.20 1.32
N ALA A 60 1.55 -22.24 1.97
CA ALA A 60 2.82 -22.48 2.64
C ALA A 60 2.68 -23.37 3.89
N VAL A 61 1.62 -23.19 4.67
CA VAL A 61 1.30 -24.02 5.84
C VAL A 61 1.02 -25.46 5.42
N GLU A 62 0.23 -25.67 4.36
CA GLU A 62 -0.05 -26.99 3.81
C GLU A 62 1.21 -27.65 3.23
N ALA A 63 2.05 -26.89 2.52
CA ALA A 63 3.33 -27.38 2.01
C ALA A 63 4.29 -27.78 3.15
N TYR A 64 4.31 -27.02 4.25
CA TYR A 64 5.07 -27.37 5.45
C TYR A 64 4.57 -28.69 6.02
N TYR A 65 3.26 -28.83 6.24
CA TYR A 65 2.65 -30.07 6.74
C TYR A 65 2.97 -31.27 5.85
N ALA A 66 2.89 -31.12 4.53
CA ALA A 66 3.21 -32.18 3.56
C ALA A 66 4.68 -32.64 3.66
N LYS A 67 5.60 -31.76 4.07
CA LYS A 67 7.04 -32.09 4.20
C LYS A 67 7.42 -32.62 5.58
N THR A 68 6.86 -32.06 6.65
CA THR A 68 7.29 -32.33 8.04
C THR A 68 6.33 -33.24 8.81
N GLY A 69 5.10 -33.42 8.31
CA GLY A 69 4.03 -34.15 9.00
C GLY A 69 3.40 -33.39 10.18
N SER A 70 3.77 -32.13 10.39
CA SER A 70 3.24 -31.28 11.47
C SER A 70 2.97 -29.87 10.98
N TYR A 71 2.02 -29.17 11.61
CA TYR A 71 1.78 -27.76 11.28
C TYR A 71 2.87 -26.85 11.84
N PRO A 72 3.19 -25.73 11.17
CA PRO A 72 4.17 -24.77 11.64
C PRO A 72 3.70 -24.14 12.96
N ALA A 73 4.62 -24.01 13.92
CA ALA A 73 4.33 -23.36 15.21
C ALA A 73 4.22 -21.84 15.09
N ASP A 74 4.95 -21.25 14.14
CA ASP A 74 5.02 -19.81 13.88
C ASP A 74 5.44 -19.53 12.43
N TYR A 75 5.52 -18.24 12.07
CA TYR A 75 6.02 -17.83 10.76
C TYR A 75 7.52 -18.13 10.57
N ALA A 76 8.31 -18.22 11.65
CA ALA A 76 9.74 -18.51 11.53
C ALA A 76 9.98 -19.90 10.96
N ALA A 77 9.13 -20.87 11.28
CA ALA A 77 9.12 -22.21 10.69
C ALA A 77 8.85 -22.21 9.18
N LEU A 78 8.18 -21.18 8.66
CA LEU A 78 7.85 -21.03 7.23
C LEU A 78 8.87 -20.17 6.47
N THR A 79 9.58 -19.27 7.15
CA THR A 79 10.51 -18.33 6.52
C THR A 79 11.98 -18.72 6.63
N THR A 80 12.33 -19.69 7.49
CA THR A 80 13.72 -20.06 7.78
C THR A 80 14.11 -21.37 7.09
N ALA A 81 15.35 -21.45 6.59
CA ALA A 81 15.91 -22.69 6.05
C ALA A 81 15.94 -23.79 7.14
N PRO A 82 15.77 -25.08 6.78
CA PRO A 82 15.70 -25.66 5.43
C PRO A 82 14.29 -25.72 4.81
N ASN A 83 13.29 -25.13 5.47
CA ASN A 83 11.86 -25.23 5.13
C ASN A 83 11.27 -23.85 4.79
N GLN A 84 11.96 -23.11 3.91
CA GLN A 84 11.50 -21.79 3.48
C GLN A 84 10.37 -21.92 2.44
N PHE A 85 9.13 -21.92 2.91
CA PHE A 85 7.92 -21.94 2.10
C PHE A 85 7.31 -20.54 1.90
N LEU A 86 7.69 -19.58 2.74
CA LEU A 86 7.37 -18.17 2.63
C LEU A 86 8.65 -17.36 2.54
N ARG A 87 8.68 -16.35 1.66
CA ARG A 87 9.84 -15.45 1.56
C ARG A 87 9.95 -14.53 2.79
N ALA A 88 8.82 -14.07 3.28
CA ALA A 88 8.70 -13.25 4.48
C ALA A 88 7.31 -13.44 5.08
N ALA A 89 7.17 -13.21 6.39
CA ALA A 89 5.87 -13.13 7.03
C ALA A 89 5.11 -11.91 6.50
N PRO A 90 3.77 -11.98 6.32
CA PRO A 90 2.98 -10.82 5.96
C PRO A 90 3.14 -9.73 7.04
N THR A 91 3.38 -8.49 6.61
CA THR A 91 3.53 -7.37 7.54
C THR A 91 2.18 -7.00 8.14
N ALA A 92 1.99 -7.30 9.42
CA ALA A 92 0.85 -6.86 10.20
C ALA A 92 0.75 -5.32 10.23
N THR A 93 -0.21 -4.73 9.51
CA THR A 93 -0.46 -3.29 9.55
C THR A 93 -1.92 -3.05 9.83
N MET A 94 -2.26 -2.49 10.99
CA MET A 94 -3.66 -2.13 11.33
C MET A 94 -3.98 -0.65 11.06
N ALA A 95 -2.99 0.14 10.66
CA ALA A 95 -3.20 1.54 10.29
C ALA A 95 -3.81 1.64 8.87
N ASN A 96 -4.63 2.66 8.64
CA ASN A 96 -5.17 3.02 7.31
C ASN A 96 -5.82 1.85 6.55
N GLY A 97 -6.66 1.07 7.25
CA GLY A 97 -7.40 -0.03 6.64
C GLY A 97 -6.54 -1.23 6.27
N GLY A 98 -5.41 -1.48 6.94
CA GLY A 98 -4.59 -2.67 6.69
C GLY A 98 -5.13 -3.96 7.35
N TYR A 99 -4.35 -5.04 7.30
CA TYR A 99 -4.73 -6.36 7.79
C TYR A 99 -3.62 -7.06 8.59
N VAL A 100 -4.03 -8.07 9.35
CA VAL A 100 -3.15 -9.03 10.04
C VAL A 100 -3.56 -10.44 9.67
N ILE A 101 -2.57 -11.29 9.41
CA ILE A 101 -2.77 -12.73 9.20
C ILE A 101 -2.11 -13.46 10.37
N THR A 102 -2.91 -14.24 11.09
CA THR A 102 -2.47 -14.98 12.28
C THR A 102 -2.50 -16.48 12.00
N LEU A 103 -1.39 -17.13 12.33
CA LEU A 103 -1.27 -18.59 12.34
C LEU A 103 -1.71 -19.10 13.70
N GLY A 104 -2.65 -20.05 13.72
CA GLY A 104 -2.91 -20.87 14.90
C GLY A 104 -1.79 -21.88 15.04
N ALA A 105 -1.01 -21.75 16.11
CA ALA A 105 -0.02 -22.74 16.48
C ALA A 105 -0.71 -24.10 16.61
N SER A 106 -0.08 -25.15 16.08
CA SER A 106 -0.50 -26.56 16.21
C SER A 106 -1.69 -27.03 15.36
N ASP A 107 -2.61 -26.14 14.96
CA ASP A 107 -3.82 -26.52 14.22
C ASP A 107 -3.78 -26.14 12.72
N GLY A 108 -2.74 -25.43 12.29
CA GLY A 108 -2.59 -24.98 10.90
C GLY A 108 -3.63 -23.95 10.46
N THR A 109 -4.42 -23.41 11.40
CA THR A 109 -5.48 -22.46 11.09
C THR A 109 -4.89 -21.12 10.67
N VAL A 110 -5.32 -20.60 9.52
CA VAL A 110 -4.91 -19.29 9.03
C VAL A 110 -6.09 -18.33 9.14
N THR A 111 -6.02 -17.44 10.12
CA THR A 111 -7.04 -16.41 10.34
C THR A 111 -6.54 -15.06 9.83
N ALA A 112 -7.46 -14.20 9.43
CA ALA A 112 -7.12 -12.86 8.98
C ALA A 112 -8.13 -11.85 9.57
N SER A 113 -7.64 -10.69 9.96
CA SER A 113 -8.42 -9.61 10.60
C SER A 113 -8.08 -8.26 9.97
N GLY A 114 -9.00 -7.29 10.07
CA GLY A 114 -8.88 -5.96 9.47
C GLY A 114 -9.47 -5.91 8.06
N ALA A 115 -8.73 -5.42 7.07
CA ALA A 115 -9.16 -5.25 5.67
C ALA A 115 -9.75 -6.49 4.98
N CYS A 116 -9.58 -7.66 5.59
CA CYS A 116 -10.02 -8.95 5.08
C CYS A 116 -11.51 -9.21 5.27
N THR A 117 -12.18 -8.44 6.13
CA THR A 117 -13.60 -8.58 6.49
C THR A 117 -14.46 -7.56 5.77
#